data_AF-A0A7Y3LKH9-F1
#
_entry.id   AF-A0A7Y3LKH9-F1
#
_cell.length_a   1.000
_cell.length_b   1.000
_cell.length_c   1.000
_cell.angle_alpha   90.00
_cell.angle_beta   90.00
_cell.angle_gamma   90.00
#
_symmetry.space_group_name_H-M   'P 1'
#
loop_
_entity.id
_entity.type
_entity.pdbx_description
1 polymer ?
#
loop_
_entity_poly.entity_id
_entity_poly.type
_entity_poly.pdbx_seq_one_letter_code
_entity_poly.pdbx_strand_id
1 'polypeptide(L)'
;MTVSQNDQLAPWSRSELMAVQLAKRLRNDDVTVMGTASAIPQVACRLAQLTHAPDLYSIAGGTCSVNPHLGPVVPSCGDYDLLRADTSLSLNDVVLLEGRADVLTVFFAGGLQIDAYGNCNLVSVGDWGRPALRGPGTVGLPFLSRVGRILIYTQSHNARTFVERVDFMGGPGFLRGPADWKAADLPGGGPQLVVTPLCTMGFDPESLR
;
A
#
# COMPACT_ATOMS: atom_id res chain seq x y z
N MET A 1 16.26 -8.11 -38.59
CA MET A 1 16.22 -8.05 -37.12
C MET A 1 15.60 -9.36 -36.66
N THR A 2 16.44 -10.38 -36.47
CA THR A 2 16.00 -11.75 -36.16
C THR A 2 15.62 -11.82 -34.69
N VAL A 3 14.32 -11.90 -34.42
CA VAL A 3 13.80 -12.27 -33.10
C VAL A 3 14.23 -13.72 -32.87
N SER A 4 15.21 -13.89 -31.98
CA SER A 4 15.70 -15.19 -31.51
C SER A 4 14.52 -15.99 -30.94
N GLN A 5 14.23 -17.15 -31.54
CA GLN A 5 13.18 -18.09 -31.14
C GLN A 5 13.54 -18.86 -29.86
N ASN A 6 13.84 -18.16 -28.76
CA ASN A 6 14.08 -18.81 -27.47
C ASN A 6 13.65 -17.97 -26.25
N ASP A 7 12.58 -17.20 -26.37
CA ASP A 7 11.88 -16.63 -25.21
C ASP A 7 11.01 -17.71 -24.55
N GLN A 8 11.64 -18.68 -23.88
CA GLN A 8 10.96 -19.31 -22.76
C GLN A 8 10.79 -18.21 -21.72
N LEU A 9 9.59 -17.64 -21.62
CA LEU A 9 9.23 -16.67 -20.57
C LEU A 9 9.73 -17.23 -19.24
N ALA A 10 10.66 -16.51 -18.60
CA ALA A 10 11.15 -16.89 -17.29
C ALA A 10 9.95 -17.08 -16.35
N PRO A 11 9.98 -18.08 -15.46
CA PRO A 11 8.90 -18.27 -14.50
C PRO A 11 8.74 -16.98 -13.67
N TRP A 12 7.51 -16.50 -13.57
CA TRP A 12 7.19 -15.27 -12.85
C TRP A 12 7.58 -15.38 -11.37
N SER A 13 8.06 -14.28 -10.82
CA SER A 13 8.39 -14.11 -9.41
C SER A 13 7.14 -13.89 -8.56
N ARG A 14 7.26 -14.15 -7.25
CA ARG A 14 6.17 -13.86 -6.31
C ARG A 14 5.82 -12.37 -6.28
N SER A 15 6.80 -11.48 -6.44
CA SER A 15 6.58 -10.03 -6.43
C SER A 15 5.78 -9.57 -7.66
N GLU A 16 6.00 -10.18 -8.83
CA GLU A 16 5.17 -9.92 -10.02
C GLU A 16 3.72 -10.38 -9.80
N LEU A 17 3.53 -11.57 -9.21
CA LEU A 17 2.18 -12.04 -8.86
C LEU A 17 1.49 -11.07 -7.88
N MET A 18 2.20 -10.61 -6.85
CA MET A 18 1.67 -9.63 -5.89
C MET A 18 1.29 -8.31 -6.58
N ALA A 19 2.14 -7.79 -7.47
CA ALA A 19 1.85 -6.58 -8.24
C ALA A 19 0.60 -6.76 -9.12
N VAL A 20 0.44 -7.91 -9.77
CA VAL A 20 -0.77 -8.25 -10.54
C VAL A 20 -2.01 -8.29 -9.64
N GLN A 21 -1.93 -8.87 -8.44
CA GLN A 21 -3.07 -8.92 -7.51
C GLN A 21 -3.49 -7.53 -7.03
N LEU A 22 -2.54 -6.64 -6.76
CA LEU A 22 -2.81 -5.25 -6.40
C LEU A 22 -3.38 -4.46 -7.59
N ALA A 23 -2.79 -4.61 -8.78
CA ALA A 23 -3.20 -3.89 -10.00
C ALA A 23 -4.68 -4.16 -10.34
N LYS A 24 -5.15 -5.40 -10.20
CA LYS A 24 -6.56 -5.80 -10.42
C LYS A 24 -7.59 -5.10 -9.53
N ARG A 25 -7.13 -4.40 -8.48
CA ARG A 25 -7.99 -3.76 -7.46
C ARG A 25 -8.05 -2.26 -7.64
N LEU A 26 -7.25 -1.74 -8.57
CA LEU A 26 -7.26 -0.35 -9.00
C LEU A 26 -8.35 -0.14 -10.06
N ARG A 27 -8.89 1.06 -10.06
CA ARG A 27 -9.95 1.53 -10.96
C ARG A 27 -9.39 2.66 -11.81
N ASN A 28 -10.02 2.90 -12.96
CA ASN A 28 -9.56 3.94 -13.89
C ASN A 28 -9.60 5.35 -13.29
N ASP A 29 -10.49 5.59 -12.33
CA ASP A 29 -10.69 6.88 -11.65
C ASP A 29 -10.01 6.97 -10.28
N ASP A 30 -9.20 5.97 -9.91
CA ASP A 30 -8.53 6.00 -8.62
C ASP A 30 -7.42 7.07 -8.56
N VAL A 31 -7.23 7.61 -7.37
CA VAL A 31 -6.06 8.41 -7.02
C VAL A 31 -5.38 7.72 -5.86
N THR A 32 -4.19 7.22 -6.14
CA THR A 32 -3.43 6.40 -5.20
C THR A 32 -2.28 7.18 -4.59
N VAL A 33 -2.01 6.89 -3.32
CA VAL A 33 -0.79 7.32 -2.63
C VAL A 33 -0.09 6.11 -2.04
N MET A 34 1.24 6.16 -2.02
CA MET A 34 2.08 5.09 -1.50
C MET A 34 3.26 5.66 -0.73
N GLY A 35 3.70 4.95 0.31
CA GLY A 35 4.85 5.38 1.13
C GLY A 35 6.21 5.20 0.46
N THR A 36 7.28 5.38 1.24
CA THR A 36 8.67 5.46 0.76
C THR A 36 9.29 4.13 0.33
N ALA A 37 8.71 2.98 0.70
CA ALA A 37 9.22 1.64 0.38
C ALA A 37 8.15 0.80 -0.34
N SER A 38 7.76 1.24 -1.54
CA SER A 38 6.53 0.85 -2.23
C SER A 38 6.73 0.34 -3.65
N ALA A 39 7.84 -0.37 -3.92
CA ALA A 39 8.16 -0.84 -5.27
C ALA A 39 7.05 -1.71 -5.88
N ILE A 40 6.47 -2.64 -5.10
CA ILE A 40 5.37 -3.50 -5.58
C ILE A 40 4.11 -2.66 -5.92
N PRO A 41 3.62 -1.76 -5.04
CA PRO A 41 2.58 -0.80 -5.40
C PRO A 41 2.87 0.08 -6.63
N GLN A 42 4.10 0.60 -6.77
CA GLN A 42 4.50 1.41 -7.93
C GLN A 42 4.33 0.61 -9.24
N VAL A 43 4.81 -0.63 -9.24
CA VAL A 43 4.64 -1.54 -10.38
C VAL A 43 3.17 -1.87 -10.62
N ALA A 44 2.39 -2.10 -9.56
CA ALA A 44 0.96 -2.38 -9.67
C ALA A 44 0.18 -1.21 -10.31
N CYS A 45 0.45 0.02 -9.88
CA CYS A 45 -0.17 1.22 -10.45
C CYS A 45 0.21 1.41 -11.91
N ARG A 46 1.51 1.26 -12.23
CA ARG A 46 1.96 1.36 -13.62
C ARG A 46 1.38 0.27 -14.51
N LEU A 47 1.32 -0.96 -14.01
CA LEU A 47 0.68 -2.07 -14.73
C LEU A 47 -0.81 -1.76 -14.99
N ALA A 48 -1.52 -1.21 -14.01
CA ALA A 48 -2.92 -0.81 -14.18
C ALA A 48 -3.07 0.29 -15.26
N GLN A 49 -2.24 1.34 -15.21
CA GLN A 49 -2.19 2.41 -16.23
C GLN A 49 -1.94 1.88 -17.64
N LEU A 50 -1.04 0.90 -17.79
CA LEU A 50 -0.70 0.32 -19.10
C LEU A 50 -1.72 -0.71 -19.60
N THR A 51 -2.74 -1.07 -18.81
CA THR A 51 -3.67 -2.16 -19.16
C THR A 51 -5.13 -1.78 -19.14
N HIS A 52 -5.69 -1.43 -17.97
CA HIS A 52 -7.15 -1.31 -17.78
C HIS A 52 -7.58 -0.02 -17.07
N ALA A 53 -6.62 0.76 -16.57
CA ALA A 53 -6.85 1.98 -15.80
C ALA A 53 -5.93 3.12 -16.27
N PRO A 54 -5.92 3.50 -17.56
CA PRO A 54 -5.04 4.54 -18.10
C PRO A 54 -5.16 5.92 -17.42
N ASP A 55 -6.32 6.24 -16.84
CA ASP A 55 -6.58 7.53 -16.18
C ASP A 55 -6.30 7.51 -14.66
N LEU A 56 -5.79 6.38 -14.13
CA LEU A 56 -5.38 6.23 -12.73
C LEU A 56 -4.28 7.25 -12.38
N TYR A 57 -4.45 7.99 -11.28
CA TYR A 57 -3.38 8.81 -10.72
C TYR A 57 -2.56 8.03 -9.68
N SER A 58 -1.24 8.03 -9.82
CA SER A 58 -0.31 7.36 -8.92
C SER A 58 0.72 8.33 -8.36
N ILE A 59 0.61 8.67 -7.08
CA ILE A 59 1.54 9.55 -6.38
C ILE A 59 2.60 8.71 -5.67
N ALA A 60 3.84 8.75 -6.16
CA ALA A 60 4.98 8.04 -5.60
C ALA A 60 5.52 8.77 -4.35
N GLY A 61 5.35 8.22 -3.15
CA GLY A 61 5.62 8.97 -1.91
C GLY A 61 7.08 9.27 -1.59
N GLY A 62 8.07 8.61 -2.21
CA GLY A 62 9.47 8.95 -2.01
C GLY A 62 9.86 10.29 -2.66
N THR A 63 9.30 10.57 -3.84
CA THR A 63 9.61 11.75 -4.65
C THR A 63 8.43 12.72 -4.79
N CYS A 64 7.25 12.33 -4.32
CA CYS A 64 5.97 13.01 -4.52
C CYS A 64 5.59 13.22 -6.01
N SER A 65 6.14 12.39 -6.89
CA SER A 65 5.90 12.46 -8.34
C SER A 65 4.56 11.83 -8.70
N VAL A 66 3.81 12.49 -9.57
CA VAL A 66 2.50 12.06 -10.06
C VAL A 66 2.67 11.38 -11.40
N ASN A 67 2.25 10.12 -11.49
CA ASN A 67 2.36 9.28 -12.68
C ASN A 67 3.80 9.19 -13.22
N PRO A 68 4.77 8.67 -12.44
CA PRO A 68 6.11 8.44 -12.97
C PRO A 68 6.06 7.52 -14.19
N HIS A 69 6.73 7.92 -15.27
CA HIS A 69 6.86 7.19 -16.52
C HIS A 69 7.91 6.07 -16.35
N LEU A 70 7.58 5.08 -15.52
CA LEU A 70 8.49 3.98 -15.19
C LEU A 70 8.90 3.19 -16.44
N GLY A 71 10.20 2.90 -16.56
CA GLY A 71 10.73 1.85 -17.44
C GLY A 71 12.26 1.79 -17.45
N PRO A 72 12.92 0.77 -16.84
CA PRO A 72 12.43 -0.33 -15.97
C PRO A 72 12.10 0.11 -14.53
N VAL A 73 11.79 -0.84 -13.63
CA VAL A 73 11.62 -0.56 -12.18
C VAL A 73 12.91 0.03 -11.64
N VAL A 74 12.80 1.18 -10.98
CA VAL A 74 13.95 1.87 -10.39
C VAL A 74 14.48 1.10 -9.16
N PRO A 75 15.80 1.14 -8.87
CA PRO A 75 16.38 0.44 -7.71
C PRO A 75 15.83 0.90 -6.36
N SER A 76 15.32 2.13 -6.29
CA SER A 76 14.81 2.76 -5.08
C SER A 76 13.52 3.53 -5.36
N CYS A 77 12.57 3.48 -4.44
CA CYS A 77 11.35 4.30 -4.52
C CYS A 77 11.60 5.79 -4.26
N GLY A 78 12.84 6.18 -3.95
CA GLY A 78 13.31 7.57 -3.90
C GLY A 78 14.31 7.91 -5.01
N ASP A 79 14.39 7.11 -6.06
CA ASP A 79 15.29 7.37 -7.20
C ASP A 79 14.85 8.60 -7.99
N TYR A 80 15.82 9.41 -8.45
CA TYR A 80 15.57 10.61 -9.24
C TYR A 80 14.88 10.32 -10.57
N ASP A 81 15.00 9.11 -11.13
CA ASP A 81 14.30 8.74 -12.35
C ASP A 81 12.78 8.73 -12.17
N LEU A 82 12.26 8.64 -10.94
CA LEU A 82 10.83 8.82 -10.65
C LEU A 82 10.33 10.24 -10.90
N LEU A 83 11.23 11.24 -11.00
CA LEU A 83 10.86 12.62 -11.37
C LEU A 83 10.53 12.76 -12.86
N ARG A 84 10.77 11.73 -13.68
CA ARG A 84 10.23 11.65 -15.04
C ARG A 84 8.77 11.27 -14.94
N ALA A 85 7.94 12.27 -14.69
CA ALA A 85 6.55 12.12 -14.33
C ALA A 85 5.74 13.25 -14.97
N ASP A 86 4.41 13.13 -14.93
CA ASP A 86 3.53 14.19 -15.45
C ASP A 86 3.71 15.50 -14.67
N THR A 87 3.88 15.38 -13.35
CA THR A 87 4.20 16.50 -12.45
C THR A 87 4.77 15.99 -11.12
N SER A 88 5.13 16.90 -10.22
CA SER A 88 5.49 16.59 -8.83
C SER A 88 4.76 17.53 -7.88
N LEU A 89 4.30 16.99 -6.76
CA LEU A 89 3.69 17.76 -5.67
C LEU A 89 4.74 18.05 -4.59
N SER A 90 4.51 19.08 -3.78
CA SER A 90 5.26 19.22 -2.54
C SER A 90 4.78 18.17 -1.53
N LEU A 91 5.67 17.70 -0.66
CA LEU A 91 5.28 16.74 0.39
C LEU A 91 4.18 17.31 1.28
N ASN A 92 4.20 18.62 1.57
CA ASN A 92 3.16 19.27 2.35
C ASN A 92 1.78 19.14 1.68
N ASP A 93 1.71 19.30 0.36
CA ASP A 93 0.46 19.14 -0.38
C ASP A 93 -0.02 17.69 -0.35
N VAL A 94 0.89 16.73 -0.52
CA VAL A 94 0.55 15.30 -0.42
C VAL A 94 -0.04 15.00 0.97
N VAL A 95 0.60 15.46 2.05
CA VAL A 95 0.11 15.27 3.42
C VAL A 95 -1.24 15.97 3.66
N LEU A 96 -1.49 17.13 3.05
CA LEU A 96 -2.81 17.79 3.12
C LEU A 96 -3.91 16.99 2.43
N LEU A 97 -3.56 16.19 1.41
CA LEU A 97 -4.48 15.28 0.73
C LEU A 97 -4.62 13.94 1.47
N GLU A 98 -3.65 13.55 2.29
CA GLU A 98 -3.73 12.33 3.11
C GLU A 98 -4.95 12.39 4.05
N GLY A 99 -5.87 11.44 3.89
CA GLY A 99 -7.12 11.39 4.63
C GLY A 99 -8.27 12.24 4.07
N ARG A 100 -8.12 12.80 2.86
CA ARG A 100 -9.22 13.28 2.01
C ARG A 100 -9.70 12.15 1.11
N ALA A 101 -10.64 11.34 1.61
CA ALA A 101 -11.23 10.21 0.84
C ALA A 101 -11.89 10.64 -0.47
N ASP A 102 -12.27 11.92 -0.59
CA ASP A 102 -12.81 12.53 -1.80
C ASP A 102 -11.75 12.82 -2.87
N VAL A 103 -10.47 12.80 -2.49
CA VAL A 103 -9.33 12.97 -3.41
C VAL A 103 -8.53 11.68 -3.50
N LEU A 104 -7.92 11.23 -2.40
CA LEU A 104 -7.14 9.99 -2.37
C LEU A 104 -8.08 8.82 -2.10
N THR A 105 -8.29 8.00 -3.13
CA THR A 105 -9.25 6.88 -3.07
C THR A 105 -8.60 5.58 -2.61
N VAL A 106 -7.29 5.42 -2.80
CA VAL A 106 -6.54 4.21 -2.44
C VAL A 106 -5.25 4.54 -1.70
N PHE A 107 -5.05 3.90 -0.55
CA PHE A 107 -3.78 3.92 0.18
C PHE A 107 -3.16 2.53 0.19
N PHE A 108 -1.89 2.41 -0.21
CA PHE A 108 -1.12 1.18 -0.06
C PHE A 108 -0.44 1.13 1.31
N ALA A 109 -0.79 0.13 2.11
CA ALA A 109 -0.31 -0.01 3.48
C ALA A 109 0.53 -1.26 3.67
N GLY A 110 1.32 -1.28 4.74
CA GLY A 110 2.09 -2.42 5.19
C GLY A 110 2.54 -2.22 6.64
N GLY A 111 3.14 -3.25 7.23
CA GLY A 111 3.56 -3.21 8.62
C GLY A 111 4.64 -4.24 8.94
N LEU A 112 5.43 -3.93 9.99
CA LEU A 112 6.19 -4.94 10.73
C LEU A 112 5.24 -5.93 11.39
N GLN A 113 4.11 -5.43 11.90
CA GLN A 113 2.95 -6.21 12.32
C GLN A 113 1.69 -5.71 11.59
N ILE A 114 0.83 -6.66 11.27
CA ILE A 114 -0.50 -6.49 10.71
C ILE A 114 -1.40 -7.39 11.56
N ASP A 115 -2.46 -6.84 12.14
CA ASP A 115 -3.39 -7.64 12.93
C ASP A 115 -4.64 -8.08 12.15
N ALA A 116 -5.49 -8.86 12.81
CA ALA A 116 -6.65 -9.47 12.19
C ALA A 116 -7.71 -8.45 11.72
N TYR A 117 -7.68 -7.20 12.19
CA TYR A 117 -8.57 -6.13 11.74
C TYR A 117 -7.90 -5.20 10.72
N GLY A 118 -6.72 -5.59 10.22
CA GLY A 118 -5.94 -4.82 9.26
C GLY A 118 -5.25 -3.60 9.86
N ASN A 119 -5.12 -3.50 11.19
CA ASN A 119 -4.29 -2.45 11.78
C ASN A 119 -2.82 -2.74 11.46
N CYS A 120 -2.07 -1.68 11.17
CA CYS A 120 -0.67 -1.77 10.76
C CYS A 120 0.26 -1.09 11.78
N ASN A 121 1.44 -1.68 11.98
CA ASN A 121 2.48 -1.14 12.86
C ASN A 121 3.83 -1.13 12.15
N LEU A 122 4.42 0.05 12.01
CA LEU A 122 5.80 0.27 11.52
C LEU A 122 6.70 0.94 12.58
N VAL A 123 6.25 0.97 13.83
CA VAL A 123 6.79 1.87 14.85
C VAL A 123 7.56 1.10 15.90
N SER A 124 6.89 0.27 16.68
CA SER A 124 7.48 -0.38 17.85
C SER A 124 6.90 -1.78 18.01
N VAL A 125 7.77 -2.78 18.07
CA VAL A 125 7.39 -4.13 18.47
C VAL A 125 7.84 -4.34 19.93
N GLY A 126 6.93 -4.85 20.75
CA GLY A 126 7.03 -4.84 22.20
C GLY A 126 6.69 -3.48 22.83
N ASP A 127 7.08 -3.31 24.09
CA ASP A 127 6.80 -2.11 24.88
C ASP A 127 7.32 -0.83 24.22
N TRP A 128 6.50 0.21 24.15
CA TRP A 128 6.86 1.49 23.50
C TRP A 128 8.01 2.22 24.21
N GLY A 129 8.09 2.13 25.55
CA GLY A 129 9.15 2.78 26.34
C GLY A 129 10.50 2.10 26.17
N ARG A 130 10.51 0.79 25.89
CA ARG A 130 11.72 0.01 25.60
C ARG A 130 11.46 -1.04 24.52
N PRO A 131 11.36 -0.63 23.24
CA PRO A 131 10.98 -1.52 22.15
C PRO A 131 12.00 -2.65 21.97
N ALA A 132 11.51 -3.86 21.73
CA ALA A 132 12.36 -4.96 21.29
C ALA A 132 12.87 -4.73 19.86
N LEU A 133 12.07 -4.05 19.03
CA LEU A 133 12.45 -3.58 17.70
C LEU A 133 11.82 -2.21 17.44
N ARG A 134 12.65 -1.22 17.09
CA ARG A 134 12.20 0.08 16.60
C ARG A 134 12.13 0.06 15.08
N GLY A 135 10.92 0.23 14.54
CA GLY A 135 10.67 0.32 13.12
C GLY A 135 10.92 1.70 12.52
N PRO A 136 10.74 1.84 11.19
CA PRO A 136 11.06 3.07 10.45
C PRO A 136 10.16 4.27 10.79
N GLY A 137 9.00 4.06 11.44
CA GLY A 137 8.04 5.12 11.78
C GLY A 137 6.70 4.97 11.05
N THR A 138 5.71 5.78 11.41
CA THR A 138 4.33 5.67 10.90
C THR A 138 4.19 6.13 9.45
N VAL A 139 4.96 7.14 9.03
CA VAL A 139 4.77 7.82 7.73
C VAL A 139 3.28 8.19 7.57
N GLY A 140 2.63 7.87 6.44
CA GLY A 140 1.21 8.16 6.20
C GLY A 140 0.21 7.15 6.82
N LEU A 141 0.68 6.13 7.56
CA LEU A 141 -0.22 5.16 8.21
C LEU A 141 -1.32 5.79 9.09
N PRO A 142 -1.12 6.90 9.82
CA PRO A 142 -2.16 7.47 10.67
C PRO A 142 -3.40 7.92 9.89
N PHE A 143 -3.30 8.09 8.56
CA PHE A 143 -4.41 8.50 7.69
C PHE A 143 -5.21 7.33 7.10
N LEU A 144 -4.80 6.07 7.34
CA LEU A 144 -5.45 4.89 6.76
C LEU A 144 -6.96 4.89 6.95
N SER A 145 -7.44 5.14 8.17
CA SER A 145 -8.87 5.12 8.49
C SER A 145 -9.67 6.26 7.84
N ARG A 146 -9.01 7.19 7.16
CA ARG A 146 -9.63 8.34 6.47
C ARG A 146 -9.58 8.22 4.96
N VAL A 147 -8.89 7.23 4.40
CA VAL A 147 -8.82 7.02 2.95
C VAL A 147 -9.95 6.12 2.46
N GLY A 148 -10.36 6.28 1.20
CA GLY A 148 -11.48 5.52 0.64
C GLY A 148 -11.29 4.01 0.75
N ARG A 149 -10.14 3.47 0.36
CA ARG A 149 -9.84 2.03 0.41
C ARG A 149 -8.38 1.79 0.77
N ILE A 150 -8.13 0.83 1.66
CA ILE A 150 -6.75 0.45 2.01
C ILE A 150 -6.43 -0.91 1.37
N LEU A 151 -5.31 -0.96 0.63
CA LEU A 151 -4.74 -2.19 0.10
C LEU A 151 -3.46 -2.51 0.86
N ILE A 152 -3.50 -3.52 1.72
CA ILE A 152 -2.35 -3.92 2.53
C ILE A 152 -1.49 -4.91 1.72
N TYR A 153 -0.17 -4.78 1.81
CA TYR A 153 0.76 -5.74 1.25
C TYR A 153 1.95 -5.97 2.18
N THR A 154 2.52 -7.16 2.12
CA THR A 154 3.77 -7.48 2.80
C THR A 154 4.49 -8.61 2.07
N GLN A 155 5.83 -8.56 2.02
CA GLN A 155 6.63 -9.66 1.50
C GLN A 155 6.90 -10.75 2.55
N SER A 156 6.41 -10.56 3.78
CA SER A 156 6.53 -11.52 4.89
C SER A 156 5.19 -12.19 5.17
N HIS A 157 5.18 -13.51 5.29
CA HIS A 157 4.01 -14.27 5.73
C HIS A 157 4.42 -15.21 6.88
N ASN A 158 4.34 -14.72 8.12
CA ASN A 158 4.69 -15.45 9.32
C ASN A 158 4.01 -14.83 10.56
N ALA A 159 4.04 -15.54 11.69
CA ALA A 159 3.39 -15.14 12.94
C ALA A 159 4.01 -13.90 13.64
N ARG A 160 5.18 -13.41 13.20
CA ARG A 160 5.71 -12.13 13.71
C ARG A 160 5.11 -10.94 12.96
N THR A 161 4.78 -11.14 11.68
CA THR A 161 4.11 -10.12 10.86
C THR A 161 2.60 -10.17 11.04
N PHE A 162 2.00 -11.35 11.04
CA PHE A 162 0.57 -11.52 11.30
C PHE A 162 0.35 -11.87 12.77
N VAL A 163 -0.17 -10.92 13.52
CA VAL A 163 -0.37 -11.02 14.97
C VAL A 163 -1.85 -10.87 15.31
N GLU A 164 -2.25 -11.26 16.52
CA GLU A 164 -3.65 -11.07 16.93
C GLU A 164 -3.99 -9.59 17.14
N ARG A 165 -3.04 -8.82 17.68
CA ARG A 165 -3.11 -7.37 17.86
C ARG A 165 -1.73 -6.77 17.68
N VAL A 166 -1.67 -5.61 17.03
CA VAL A 166 -0.41 -4.86 16.90
C VAL A 166 0.03 -4.29 18.26
N ASP A 167 1.34 -4.26 18.50
CA ASP A 167 1.89 -3.68 19.74
C ASP A 167 1.74 -2.16 19.79
N PHE A 168 1.73 -1.52 18.62
CA PHE A 168 1.51 -0.07 18.47
C PHE A 168 0.56 0.19 17.30
N MET A 169 -0.52 0.94 17.55
CA MET A 169 -1.50 1.30 16.52
C MET A 169 -0.96 2.46 15.67
N GLY A 170 -0.16 2.14 14.65
CA GLY A 170 0.41 3.12 13.73
C GLY A 170 -0.50 3.48 12.57
N GLY A 171 -1.25 2.50 12.07
CA GLY A 171 -2.22 2.66 10.99
C GLY A 171 -3.54 1.98 11.36
N PRO A 172 -4.61 2.73 11.63
CA PRO A 172 -5.88 2.15 12.02
C PRO A 172 -6.57 1.50 10.81
N GLY A 173 -6.80 0.18 10.89
CA GLY A 173 -7.70 -0.56 10.00
C GLY A 173 -9.12 -0.48 10.54
N PHE A 174 -9.76 -1.63 10.81
CA PHE A 174 -11.06 -1.70 11.46
C PHE A 174 -11.01 -1.64 13.00
N LEU A 175 -9.94 -1.04 13.56
CA LEU A 175 -9.75 -0.86 15.00
C LEU A 175 -9.84 -2.19 15.78
N ARG A 176 -10.89 -2.37 16.59
CA ARG A 176 -11.15 -3.61 17.36
C ARG A 176 -12.36 -4.39 16.83
N GLY A 177 -12.85 -4.04 15.65
CA GLY A 177 -14.00 -4.67 15.00
C GLY A 177 -15.16 -3.70 14.68
N PRO A 178 -16.31 -4.22 14.24
CA PRO A 178 -17.40 -3.43 13.65
C PRO A 178 -17.98 -2.35 14.58
N ALA A 179 -18.12 -2.66 15.88
CA ALA A 179 -18.67 -1.72 16.85
C ALA A 179 -17.75 -0.50 17.03
N ASP A 180 -16.45 -0.73 17.19
CA ASP A 180 -15.45 0.32 17.34
C ASP A 180 -15.29 1.12 16.05
N TRP A 181 -15.27 0.45 14.90
CA TRP A 181 -15.21 1.10 13.59
C TRP A 181 -16.38 2.05 13.38
N LYS A 182 -17.60 1.58 13.66
CA LYS A 182 -18.83 2.39 13.57
C LYS A 182 -18.82 3.55 14.56
N ALA A 183 -18.37 3.31 15.80
CA ALA A 183 -18.33 4.33 16.83
C ALA A 183 -17.30 5.43 16.55
N ALA A 184 -16.22 5.10 15.84
CA ALA A 184 -15.19 6.06 15.46
C ALA A 184 -15.65 7.05 14.38
N ASP A 185 -16.69 6.70 13.61
CA ASP A 185 -17.32 7.54 12.58
C ASP A 185 -16.30 8.19 11.63
N LEU A 186 -15.33 7.38 11.18
CA LEU A 186 -14.24 7.81 10.33
C LEU A 186 -14.68 7.79 8.85
N PRO A 187 -14.21 8.74 8.02
CA PRO A 187 -14.72 8.90 6.65
C PRO A 187 -14.18 7.86 5.65
N GLY A 188 -13.22 7.02 6.05
CA GLY A 188 -12.62 6.02 5.18
C GLY A 188 -13.48 4.76 5.01
N GLY A 189 -13.13 3.91 4.05
CA GLY A 189 -13.78 2.61 3.82
C GLY A 189 -13.08 1.42 4.47
N GLY A 190 -11.92 1.64 5.08
CA GLY A 190 -11.13 0.60 5.75
C GLY A 190 -10.38 -0.34 4.80
N PRO A 191 -9.75 -1.39 5.35
CA PRO A 191 -8.95 -2.33 4.57
C PRO A 191 -9.81 -3.30 3.78
N GLN A 192 -9.43 -3.49 2.51
CA GLN A 192 -10.14 -4.40 1.60
C GLN A 192 -9.48 -5.77 1.51
N LEU A 193 -8.15 -5.79 1.56
CA LEU A 193 -7.37 -7.01 1.38
C LEU A 193 -5.93 -6.84 1.88
N VAL A 194 -5.30 -7.99 2.08
CA VAL A 194 -3.87 -8.16 2.35
C VAL A 194 -3.26 -9.07 1.29
N VAL A 195 -2.26 -8.58 0.55
CA VAL A 195 -1.49 -9.37 -0.43
C VAL A 195 -0.15 -9.80 0.16
N THR A 196 0.16 -11.09 0.06
CA THR A 196 1.42 -11.69 0.50
C THR A 196 2.01 -12.59 -0.58
N PRO A 197 3.25 -13.08 -0.43
CA PRO A 197 3.82 -14.03 -1.39
C PRO A 197 3.12 -15.39 -1.41
N LEU A 198 2.27 -15.70 -0.40
CA LEU A 198 1.59 -16.99 -0.28
C LEU A 198 0.10 -16.93 -0.69
N CYS A 199 -0.58 -15.83 -0.40
CA CYS A 199 -2.01 -15.68 -0.64
C CYS A 199 -2.45 -14.21 -0.67
N THR A 200 -3.69 -14.00 -1.10
CA THR A 200 -4.45 -12.76 -0.89
C THR A 200 -5.57 -13.06 0.11
N MET A 201 -5.68 -12.27 1.16
CA MET A 201 -6.69 -12.40 2.22
C MET A 201 -7.62 -11.18 2.14
N GLY A 202 -8.92 -11.39 2.36
CA GLY A 202 -9.90 -10.32 2.53
C GLY A 202 -10.33 -10.19 3.98
N PHE A 203 -11.25 -9.29 4.25
CA PHE A 203 -11.92 -9.14 5.55
C PHE A 203 -13.38 -9.55 5.41
N ASP A 204 -13.86 -10.36 6.35
CA ASP A 204 -15.25 -10.77 6.40
C ASP A 204 -16.18 -9.55 6.60
N PRO A 205 -17.28 -9.40 5.82
CA PRO A 205 -18.13 -8.20 5.89
C PRO A 205 -18.83 -7.97 7.23
N GLU A 206 -19.06 -9.03 8.01
CA GLU A 206 -19.79 -8.93 9.28
C GLU A 206 -18.84 -8.71 10.46
N SER A 207 -17.76 -9.49 10.52
CA SER A 207 -16.78 -9.44 11.60
C SER A 207 -15.65 -8.44 11.36
N LEU A 208 -15.45 -7.99 10.12
CA LEU A 208 -14.35 -7.13 9.68
C LEU A 208 -12.96 -7.71 9.99
N ARG A 209 -12.85 -9.04 10.01
CA ARG A 209 -11.64 -9.80 10.35
C ARG A 209 -11.16 -10.65 9.17
#